data_AF-A0A3N0XPH7-F1
#
_entry.id   AF-A0A3N0XPH7-F1
#
_cell.length_a   1.000
_cell.length_b   1.000
_cell.length_c   1.000
_cell.angle_alpha   90.00
_cell.angle_beta   90.00
_cell.angle_gamma   90.00
#
_symmetry.space_group_name_H-M   'P 1'
#
loop_
_entity.id
_entity.type
_entity.pdbx_description
1 polymer ?
#
loop_
_entity_poly.entity_id
_entity_poly.type
_entity_poly.pdbx_seq_one_letter_code
_entity_poly.pdbx_strand_id
1 'polypeptide(L)'
;MEDCDDTLELEIAGEHSHTGDRRHRRKETHWIQVSIKQGVLEVRRLKSHPSVVIWSGNNENEAAIAADWFNISAAERPLYVRDYVSLYIENIRDLVLQEDGTRPFLVSSPTNGVESVKEGWVAHDPYDPHYGDTHYYSYYNDWTAFPHTRFASEDGFQSWPSFSTLKFGGKWKMLHYWAADFYAPVLSVAVEDEASGLVCTSLAPALLTCCRAPDEQNHQAIN
;
A
#
# COMPACT_ATOMS: atom_id res chain seq x y z
N MET A 1 -25.77 18.51 -6.29
CA MET A 1 -25.26 18.01 -7.57
C MET A 1 -23.98 18.80 -7.78
N GLU A 2 -22.95 18.42 -7.05
CA GLU A 2 -21.64 19.06 -7.13
C GLU A 2 -20.90 18.40 -8.29
N ASP A 3 -20.37 19.24 -9.17
CA ASP A 3 -19.59 18.86 -10.35
C ASP A 3 -18.39 17.99 -9.93
N CYS A 4 -18.30 16.79 -10.52
CA CYS A 4 -17.11 15.94 -10.48
C CYS A 4 -16.10 16.31 -11.58
N ASP A 5 -16.01 17.59 -11.96
CA ASP A 5 -15.23 18.04 -13.12
C ASP A 5 -13.92 18.74 -12.76
N ASP A 6 -13.25 18.28 -11.70
CA ASP A 6 -11.81 18.53 -11.52
C ASP A 6 -11.04 17.34 -12.12
N THR A 7 -11.06 17.26 -13.45
CA THR A 7 -10.21 16.35 -14.21
C THR A 7 -8.77 16.83 -14.15
N LEU A 8 -8.04 16.38 -13.13
CA LEU A 8 -6.57 16.36 -13.15
C LEU A 8 -6.12 15.45 -14.31
N GLU A 9 -5.93 16.04 -15.50
CA GLU A 9 -5.17 15.40 -16.59
C GLU A 9 -3.69 15.41 -16.18
N LEU A 10 -3.27 14.35 -15.50
CA LEU A 10 -1.86 14.07 -15.23
C LEU A 10 -1.30 13.31 -16.43
N GLU A 11 -0.36 13.95 -17.13
CA GLU A 11 0.40 13.36 -18.24
C GLU A 11 1.32 12.28 -17.67
N ILE A 12 1.08 11.01 -18.03
CA ILE A 12 1.90 9.88 -17.57
C ILE A 12 3.22 9.89 -18.35
N ALA A 13 4.34 9.98 -17.63
CA ALA A 13 5.65 9.76 -18.23
C ALA A 13 5.77 8.27 -18.64
N GLY A 14 5.95 8.00 -19.94
CA GLY A 14 6.26 6.64 -20.42
C GLY A 14 5.54 6.14 -21.67
N GLU A 15 5.18 6.99 -22.64
CA GLU A 15 4.79 6.50 -23.97
C GLU A 15 6.01 6.03 -24.78
N HIS A 16 6.51 4.83 -24.49
CA HIS A 16 7.52 4.17 -25.35
C HIS A 16 7.04 2.84 -25.92
N SER A 17 7.27 2.70 -27.23
CA SER A 17 6.66 1.75 -28.14
C SER A 17 6.99 0.29 -27.81
N HIS A 18 5.99 -0.43 -27.29
CA HIS A 18 5.99 -1.90 -27.28
C HIS A 18 4.78 -2.43 -28.02
N THR A 19 4.99 -3.41 -28.90
CA THR A 19 4.04 -3.99 -29.86
C THR A 19 3.00 -4.94 -29.22
N GLY A 20 2.45 -4.59 -28.05
CA GLY A 20 1.39 -5.34 -27.37
C GLY A 20 -0.03 -4.93 -27.81
N ASP A 21 -1.04 -5.77 -27.54
CA ASP A 21 -2.46 -5.54 -27.84
C ASP A 21 -2.97 -4.21 -27.21
N ARG A 22 -3.68 -3.40 -28.00
CA ARG A 22 -4.21 -2.08 -27.58
C ARG A 22 -5.14 -2.17 -26.37
N ARG A 23 -5.83 -3.30 -26.15
CA ARG A 23 -6.70 -3.50 -24.98
C ARG A 23 -5.92 -3.69 -23.68
N HIS A 24 -4.75 -4.34 -23.71
CA HIS A 24 -3.92 -4.55 -22.54
C HIS A 24 -3.28 -3.22 -22.06
N ARG A 25 -2.71 -2.46 -23.01
CA ARG A 25 -2.19 -1.10 -22.74
C ARG A 25 -3.24 -0.17 -22.12
N ARG A 26 -4.48 -0.23 -22.61
CA ARG A 26 -5.56 0.61 -22.06
C ARG A 26 -5.82 0.27 -20.59
N LYS A 27 -5.81 -1.00 -20.19
CA LYS A 27 -5.95 -1.39 -18.78
C LYS A 27 -4.75 -0.92 -17.94
N GLU A 28 -3.52 -1.11 -18.41
CA GLU A 28 -2.29 -0.69 -17.71
C GLU A 28 -2.26 0.81 -17.40
N THR A 29 -2.56 1.67 -18.38
CA THR A 29 -2.58 3.13 -18.16
C THR A 29 -3.67 3.54 -17.16
N HIS A 30 -4.84 2.89 -17.19
CA HIS A 30 -5.94 3.23 -16.28
C HIS A 30 -5.67 2.78 -14.83
N TRP A 31 -5.03 1.63 -14.62
CA TRP A 31 -4.64 1.17 -13.29
C TRP A 31 -3.62 2.10 -12.62
N ILE A 32 -2.67 2.63 -13.40
CA ILE A 32 -1.71 3.64 -12.91
C ILE A 32 -2.46 4.92 -12.51
N GLN A 33 -3.36 5.43 -13.36
CA GLN A 33 -4.14 6.64 -13.05
C GLN A 33 -4.99 6.50 -11.80
N VAL A 34 -5.57 5.32 -11.57
CA VAL A 34 -6.37 5.06 -10.37
C VAL A 34 -5.51 5.02 -9.13
N SER A 35 -4.38 4.29 -9.18
CA SER A 35 -3.40 4.24 -8.08
C SER A 35 -2.91 5.64 -7.71
N ILE A 36 -2.63 6.47 -8.73
CA ILE A 36 -2.26 7.88 -8.56
C ILE A 36 -3.39 8.65 -7.88
N LYS A 37 -4.62 8.60 -8.39
CA LYS A 37 -5.76 9.32 -7.78
C LYS A 37 -5.99 8.93 -6.32
N GLN A 38 -5.91 7.63 -6.00
CA GLN A 38 -6.00 7.16 -4.62
C GLN A 38 -4.85 7.71 -3.76
N GLY A 39 -3.62 7.64 -4.26
CA GLY A 39 -2.44 8.20 -3.59
C GLY A 39 -2.60 9.69 -3.25
N VAL A 40 -3.07 10.51 -4.19
CA VAL A 40 -3.31 11.95 -3.96
C VAL A 40 -4.29 12.16 -2.81
N LEU A 41 -5.42 11.47 -2.86
CA LEU A 41 -6.49 11.63 -1.87
C LEU A 41 -6.00 11.25 -0.47
N GLU A 42 -5.30 10.13 -0.33
CA GLU A 42 -4.79 9.69 0.97
C GLU A 42 -3.69 10.61 1.51
N VAL A 43 -2.76 11.07 0.67
CA VAL A 43 -1.70 12.00 1.10
C VAL A 43 -2.34 13.33 1.55
N ARG A 44 -3.27 13.89 0.77
CA ARG A 44 -3.98 15.12 1.15
C ARG A 44 -4.74 14.97 2.48
N ARG A 45 -5.35 13.81 2.71
CA ARG A 45 -6.09 13.49 3.94
C ARG A 45 -5.18 13.38 5.15
N LEU A 46 -4.00 12.78 4.99
CA LEU A 46 -3.13 12.38 6.10
C LEU A 46 -1.95 13.33 6.36
N LYS A 47 -1.51 14.15 5.40
CA LYS A 47 -0.31 15.00 5.53
C LYS A 47 -0.36 16.05 6.65
N SER A 48 -1.55 16.41 7.13
CA SER A 48 -1.73 17.34 8.26
C SER A 48 -1.46 16.68 9.62
N HIS A 49 -1.33 15.35 9.68
CA HIS A 49 -1.11 14.62 10.93
C HIS A 49 0.38 14.56 11.30
N PRO A 50 0.78 15.07 12.48
CA PRO A 50 2.18 15.03 12.92
C PRO A 50 2.66 13.61 13.29
N SER A 51 1.73 12.66 13.48
CA SER A 51 2.05 11.25 13.73
C SER A 51 2.60 10.53 12.49
N VAL A 52 2.34 11.06 11.29
CA VAL A 52 2.96 10.55 10.06
C VAL A 52 4.37 11.15 9.99
N VAL A 53 5.38 10.30 9.94
CA VAL A 53 6.80 10.72 9.94
C VAL A 53 7.53 10.38 8.64
N ILE A 54 7.00 9.44 7.87
CA ILE A 54 7.58 8.97 6.60
C ILE A 54 6.47 8.40 5.72
N TRP A 55 6.63 8.54 4.41
CA TRP A 55 5.81 7.84 3.42
C TRP A 55 6.59 6.66 2.86
N SER A 56 5.97 5.48 2.77
CA SER A 56 6.55 4.31 2.11
C SER A 56 5.68 3.89 0.93
N GLY A 57 6.30 3.65 -0.23
CA GLY A 57 5.59 3.35 -1.47
C GLY A 57 4.93 1.98 -1.49
N ASN A 58 5.53 0.98 -0.85
CA ASN A 58 5.01 -0.38 -0.76
C ASN A 58 5.69 -1.18 0.36
N ASN A 59 5.14 -2.38 0.59
CA ASN A 59 5.74 -3.40 1.42
C ASN A 59 6.42 -4.46 0.53
N GLU A 60 7.70 -4.73 0.79
CA GLU A 60 8.52 -5.84 0.29
C GLU A 60 8.67 -6.00 -1.23
N ASN A 61 8.09 -5.13 -2.06
CA ASN A 61 8.17 -5.31 -3.51
C ASN A 61 9.59 -5.10 -4.06
N GLU A 62 10.43 -4.25 -3.44
CA GLU A 62 11.85 -4.14 -3.80
C GLU A 62 12.55 -5.48 -3.58
N ALA A 63 12.38 -6.05 -2.38
CA ALA A 63 12.92 -7.36 -1.99
C ALA A 63 12.38 -8.49 -2.87
N ALA A 64 11.08 -8.48 -3.20
CA ALA A 64 10.45 -9.50 -4.02
C ALA A 64 11.01 -9.55 -5.43
N ILE A 65 11.28 -8.39 -6.02
CA ILE A 65 11.96 -8.30 -7.32
C ILE A 65 13.42 -8.71 -7.15
N ALA A 66 14.16 -8.13 -6.19
CA ALA A 66 15.58 -8.40 -5.97
C ALA A 66 15.87 -9.89 -5.79
N ALA A 67 15.15 -10.56 -4.89
CA ALA A 67 15.31 -11.96 -4.51
C ALA A 67 14.43 -12.95 -5.31
N ASP A 68 13.75 -12.48 -6.36
CA ASP A 68 12.99 -13.29 -7.31
C ASP A 68 11.88 -14.18 -6.68
N TRP A 69 11.08 -13.60 -5.77
CA TRP A 69 10.02 -14.34 -5.07
C TRP A 69 8.97 -14.94 -6.01
N PHE A 70 8.76 -14.32 -7.16
CA PHE A 70 7.78 -14.73 -8.16
C PHE A 70 8.36 -15.62 -9.26
N ASN A 71 9.64 -16.00 -9.16
CA ASN A 71 10.33 -16.88 -10.10
C ASN A 71 10.27 -16.36 -11.56
N ILE A 72 10.59 -15.08 -11.71
CA ILE A 72 10.54 -14.28 -12.94
C ILE A 72 11.69 -14.72 -13.86
N SER A 73 11.40 -14.94 -15.14
CA SER A 73 12.45 -15.29 -16.09
C SER A 73 13.48 -14.15 -16.25
N ALA A 74 14.75 -14.50 -16.45
CA ALA A 74 15.81 -13.52 -16.65
C ALA A 74 15.54 -12.57 -17.85
N ALA A 75 14.79 -13.03 -18.85
CA ALA A 75 14.40 -12.22 -20.00
C ALA A 75 13.32 -11.18 -19.67
N GLU A 76 12.44 -11.47 -18.70
CA GLU A 76 11.35 -10.59 -18.30
C GLU A 76 11.71 -9.71 -17.11
N ARG A 77 12.73 -10.06 -16.31
CA ARG A 77 13.15 -9.26 -15.15
C ARG A 77 13.35 -7.76 -15.47
N PRO A 78 13.97 -7.34 -16.58
CA PRO A 78 14.10 -5.92 -16.91
C PRO A 78 12.75 -5.21 -17.10
N LEU A 79 11.73 -5.91 -17.58
CA LEU A 79 10.37 -5.38 -17.72
C LEU A 79 9.78 -5.05 -16.34
N TYR A 80 9.82 -6.01 -15.41
CA TYR A 80 9.27 -5.81 -14.06
C TYR A 80 10.02 -4.75 -13.26
N VAL A 81 11.35 -4.66 -13.39
CA VAL A 81 12.12 -3.56 -12.77
C VAL A 81 11.69 -2.20 -13.34
N ARG A 82 11.52 -2.10 -14.66
CA ARG A 82 11.05 -0.87 -15.29
C ARG A 82 9.65 -0.50 -14.82
N ASP A 83 8.74 -1.46 -14.77
CA ASP A 83 7.35 -1.22 -14.38
C ASP A 83 7.26 -0.85 -12.87
N TYR A 84 8.12 -1.42 -12.03
CA TYR A 84 8.28 -1.03 -10.63
C TYR A 84 8.74 0.42 -10.49
N VAL A 85 9.80 0.82 -11.21
CA VAL A 85 10.30 2.20 -11.22
C VAL A 85 9.23 3.14 -11.73
N SER A 86 8.54 2.79 -12.81
CA SER A 86 7.50 3.64 -13.37
C SER A 86 6.36 3.86 -12.37
N LEU A 87 5.86 2.81 -11.73
CA LEU A 87 4.77 2.94 -10.77
C LEU A 87 5.19 3.71 -9.51
N TYR A 88 6.24 3.27 -8.82
CA TYR A 88 6.56 3.78 -7.48
C TYR A 88 7.38 5.07 -7.50
N ILE A 89 8.23 5.26 -8.52
CA ILE A 89 9.13 6.40 -8.59
C ILE A 89 8.55 7.48 -9.49
N GLU A 90 8.33 7.17 -10.76
CA GLU A 90 7.92 8.18 -11.75
C GLU A 90 6.50 8.70 -11.50
N ASN A 91 5.66 7.90 -10.83
CA ASN A 91 4.28 8.27 -10.53
C ASN A 91 4.04 8.52 -9.03
N ILE A 92 4.12 7.50 -8.18
CA ILE A 92 3.71 7.63 -6.76
C ILE A 92 4.61 8.59 -5.98
N ARG A 93 5.95 8.43 -6.06
CA ARG A 93 6.88 9.29 -5.32
C ARG A 93 6.73 10.75 -5.72
N ASP A 94 6.74 11.03 -7.02
CA ASP A 94 6.69 12.41 -7.51
C ASP A 94 5.38 13.08 -7.10
N LEU A 95 4.27 12.35 -7.12
CA LEU A 95 2.99 12.80 -6.59
C LEU A 95 3.05 13.10 -5.08
N VAL A 96 3.57 12.16 -4.28
CA VAL A 96 3.66 12.34 -2.82
C VAL A 96 4.49 13.57 -2.50
N LEU A 97 5.61 13.76 -3.18
CA LEU A 97 6.51 14.91 -2.95
C LEU A 97 5.91 16.24 -3.45
N GLN A 98 5.06 16.22 -4.49
CA GLN A 98 4.28 17.39 -4.90
C GLN A 98 3.24 17.79 -3.84
N GLU A 99 2.62 16.80 -3.19
CA GLU A 99 1.59 17.03 -2.17
C GLU A 99 2.16 17.33 -0.78
N ASP A 100 3.24 16.66 -0.40
CA ASP A 100 3.90 16.75 0.90
C ASP A 100 5.43 16.67 0.77
N GLY A 101 6.07 17.83 0.59
CA GLY A 101 7.53 17.97 0.64
C GLY A 101 8.12 18.04 2.05
N THR A 102 7.32 17.87 3.12
CA THR A 102 7.80 18.04 4.50
C THR A 102 8.35 16.76 5.14
N ARG A 103 8.10 15.61 4.50
CA ARG A 103 8.48 14.28 5.02
C ARG A 103 9.26 13.49 3.98
N PRO A 104 10.15 12.58 4.40
CA PRO A 104 10.85 11.69 3.49
C PRO A 104 9.88 10.67 2.84
N PHE A 105 10.28 10.19 1.66
CA PHE A 105 9.62 9.09 0.94
C PHE A 105 10.61 7.94 0.74
N LEU A 106 10.21 6.72 1.13
CA LEU A 106 10.90 5.47 0.84
C LEU A 106 10.19 4.74 -0.29
N VAL A 107 10.94 4.16 -1.21
CA VAL A 107 10.35 3.41 -2.33
C VAL A 107 9.71 2.09 -1.87
N SER A 108 10.31 1.43 -0.87
CA SER A 108 9.86 0.15 -0.31
C SER A 108 10.23 0.05 1.17
N SER A 109 9.81 -1.04 1.80
CA SER A 109 10.21 -1.49 3.13
C SER A 109 10.28 -3.02 3.07
N PRO A 110 11.44 -3.67 3.26
CA PRO A 110 12.74 -3.05 3.54
C PRO A 110 13.31 -2.35 2.30
N THR A 111 14.22 -1.39 2.51
CA THR A 111 14.98 -0.74 1.44
C THR A 111 16.36 -0.33 1.93
N ASN A 112 17.35 -0.25 1.03
CA ASN A 112 18.65 0.36 1.35
C ASN A 112 18.62 1.90 1.24
N GLY A 113 17.44 2.48 0.92
CA GLY A 113 17.22 3.91 0.86
C GLY A 113 18.06 4.56 -0.24
N VAL A 114 18.95 5.48 0.13
CA VAL A 114 19.81 6.19 -0.83
C VAL A 114 20.70 5.23 -1.63
N GLU A 115 21.09 4.08 -1.07
CA GLU A 115 21.87 3.10 -1.82
C GLU A 115 21.04 2.42 -2.91
N SER A 116 19.79 2.02 -2.61
CA SER A 116 18.85 1.53 -3.63
C SER A 116 18.69 2.53 -4.77
N VAL A 117 18.65 3.84 -4.49
CA VAL A 117 18.59 4.88 -5.54
C VAL A 117 19.81 4.84 -6.46
N LYS A 118 21.02 4.64 -5.91
CA LYS A 118 22.25 4.55 -6.72
C LYS A 118 22.28 3.30 -7.59
N GLU A 119 21.63 2.23 -7.14
CA GLU A 119 21.52 0.94 -7.84
C GLU A 119 20.37 0.90 -8.86
N GLY A 120 19.62 1.99 -9.03
CA GLY A 120 18.49 2.04 -9.97
C GLY A 120 17.17 1.61 -9.35
N TRP A 121 16.96 1.92 -8.07
CA TRP A 121 15.75 1.74 -7.25
C TRP A 121 15.44 0.32 -6.79
N VAL A 122 16.13 -0.69 -7.33
CA VAL A 122 16.09 -2.06 -6.83
C VAL A 122 17.51 -2.44 -6.46
N ALA A 123 17.82 -2.45 -5.16
CA ALA A 123 19.15 -2.85 -4.69
C ALA A 123 19.44 -4.32 -5.01
N HIS A 124 20.72 -4.66 -5.16
CA HIS A 124 21.18 -6.03 -5.29
C HIS A 124 20.77 -6.89 -4.07
N ASP A 125 20.88 -6.33 -2.87
CA ASP A 125 20.43 -6.95 -1.63
C ASP A 125 19.70 -5.94 -0.74
N PRO A 126 18.35 -5.86 -0.84
CA PRO A 126 17.54 -4.98 0.02
C PRO A 126 17.49 -5.39 1.50
N TYR A 127 18.09 -6.52 1.87
CA TYR A 127 18.23 -6.97 3.26
C TYR A 127 19.63 -6.66 3.83
N ASP A 128 20.47 -5.87 3.14
CA ASP A 128 21.80 -5.52 3.62
C ASP A 128 21.72 -4.73 4.94
N PRO A 129 22.22 -5.27 6.07
CA PRO A 129 22.09 -4.63 7.38
C PRO A 129 22.92 -3.33 7.51
N HIS A 130 23.78 -3.01 6.56
CA HIS A 130 24.59 -1.80 6.59
C HIS A 130 23.81 -0.55 6.15
N TYR A 131 22.65 -0.71 5.49
CA TYR A 131 21.84 0.38 4.94
C TYR A 131 20.38 0.29 5.42
N GLY A 132 19.66 1.39 5.21
CA GLY A 132 18.21 1.55 5.44
C GLY A 132 17.59 0.73 6.57
N ASP A 133 16.61 -0.08 6.25
CA ASP A 133 15.86 -0.91 7.19
C ASP A 133 15.80 -2.39 6.74
N THR A 134 15.49 -3.29 7.68
CA THR A 134 15.49 -4.73 7.44
C THR A 134 14.27 -5.38 8.07
N HIS A 135 13.66 -6.34 7.35
CA HIS A 135 12.66 -7.25 7.90
C HIS A 135 13.35 -8.58 8.24
N TYR A 136 13.12 -9.14 9.43
CA TYR A 136 13.75 -10.40 9.82
C TYR A 136 12.77 -11.35 10.51
N TYR A 137 12.62 -12.54 9.91
CA TYR A 137 11.82 -13.63 10.46
C TYR A 137 12.64 -14.92 10.46
N SER A 138 12.84 -15.50 11.64
CA SER A 138 13.41 -16.85 11.79
C SER A 138 12.66 -17.63 12.85
N TYR A 139 12.16 -18.82 12.49
CA TYR A 139 11.39 -19.68 13.38
C TYR A 139 12.20 -20.83 13.98
N TYR A 140 13.49 -20.87 13.68
CA TYR A 140 14.38 -21.99 14.02
C TYR A 140 15.66 -21.55 14.72
N ASN A 141 16.11 -20.32 14.49
CA ASN A 141 17.37 -19.84 15.04
C ASN A 141 17.18 -19.20 16.41
N ASP A 142 18.26 -19.14 17.19
CA ASP A 142 18.30 -18.36 18.42
C ASP A 142 18.63 -16.88 18.15
N TRP A 143 18.75 -16.11 19.23
CA TRP A 143 18.98 -14.67 19.17
C TRP A 143 20.31 -14.26 18.52
N THR A 144 21.25 -15.19 18.34
CA THR A 144 22.54 -14.87 17.70
C THR A 144 22.40 -14.65 16.19
N ALA A 145 21.28 -15.08 15.60
CA ALA A 145 21.04 -14.94 14.17
C ALA A 145 20.38 -13.61 13.77
N PHE A 146 19.97 -12.77 14.73
CA PHE A 146 19.39 -11.46 14.42
C PHE A 146 20.44 -10.54 13.77
N PRO A 147 20.11 -9.89 12.63
CA PRO A 147 21.04 -9.00 11.97
C PRO A 147 21.26 -7.73 12.81
N HIS A 148 22.51 -7.27 12.87
CA HIS A 148 22.85 -5.95 13.41
C HIS A 148 22.53 -4.86 12.37
N THR A 149 21.24 -4.68 12.06
CA THR A 149 20.75 -3.71 11.09
C THR A 149 20.75 -2.26 11.63
N ARG A 150 20.64 -1.27 10.73
CA ARG A 150 20.47 0.14 11.09
C ARG A 150 19.09 0.42 11.68
N PHE A 151 18.05 -0.22 11.15
CA PHE A 151 16.68 -0.11 11.63
C PHE A 151 15.91 -1.42 11.35
N ALA A 152 15.28 -1.99 12.38
CA ALA A 152 14.39 -3.14 12.20
C ALA A 152 12.95 -2.62 12.10
N SER A 153 12.41 -2.59 10.89
CA SER A 153 11.03 -2.17 10.60
C SER A 153 10.04 -3.31 10.80
N GLU A 154 10.47 -4.55 10.62
CA GLU A 154 9.70 -5.74 10.94
C GLU A 154 10.53 -6.86 11.56
N ASP A 155 10.03 -7.41 12.66
CA ASP A 155 10.45 -8.67 13.23
C ASP A 155 9.27 -9.28 14.02
N GLY A 156 9.17 -10.61 14.08
CA GLY A 156 8.05 -11.21 14.81
C GLY A 156 8.02 -12.73 14.87
N PHE A 157 7.26 -13.21 15.86
CA PHE A 157 6.91 -14.61 16.03
C PHE A 157 5.41 -14.77 16.19
N GLN A 158 4.85 -15.81 15.57
CA GLN A 158 3.43 -16.08 15.67
C GLN A 158 3.04 -16.56 17.08
N SER A 159 1.91 -16.07 17.59
CA SER A 159 1.32 -16.52 18.86
C SER A 159 -0.19 -16.68 18.75
N TRP A 160 -0.77 -17.44 19.68
CA TRP A 160 -2.22 -17.55 19.80
C TRP A 160 -2.81 -16.32 20.51
N PRO A 161 -3.96 -15.78 20.05
CA PRO A 161 -4.65 -14.75 20.79
C PRO A 161 -5.27 -15.31 22.08
N SER A 162 -5.69 -14.43 22.99
CA SER A 162 -6.40 -14.84 24.21
C SER A 162 -7.67 -15.64 23.89
N PHE A 163 -8.05 -16.59 24.75
CA PHE A 163 -9.30 -17.35 24.58
C PHE A 163 -10.54 -16.44 24.48
N SER A 164 -10.52 -15.29 25.17
CA SER A 164 -11.62 -14.31 25.08
C SER A 164 -11.78 -13.74 23.67
N THR A 165 -10.72 -13.66 22.87
CA THR A 165 -10.76 -13.23 21.46
C THR A 165 -11.40 -14.29 20.58
N LEU A 166 -11.15 -15.57 20.87
CA LEU A 166 -11.69 -16.71 20.12
C LEU A 166 -13.19 -16.96 20.40
N LYS A 167 -13.72 -16.44 21.51
CA LYS A 167 -15.11 -16.67 21.93
C LYS A 167 -16.08 -15.86 21.08
N PHE A 168 -16.54 -16.44 19.97
CA PHE A 168 -17.55 -15.87 19.05
C PHE A 168 -19.01 -15.90 19.58
N GLY A 169 -19.22 -16.00 20.90
CA GLY A 169 -20.54 -16.21 21.52
C GLY A 169 -21.45 -14.96 21.58
N GLY A 170 -21.44 -14.10 20.56
CA GLY A 170 -22.47 -13.06 20.36
C GLY A 170 -22.33 -11.76 21.15
N LYS A 171 -21.18 -11.46 21.78
CA LYS A 171 -20.93 -10.15 22.41
C LYS A 171 -19.66 -9.52 21.86
N TRP A 172 -19.80 -8.37 21.20
CA TRP A 172 -18.68 -7.53 20.78
C TRP A 172 -17.81 -7.18 21.98
N LYS A 173 -16.50 -7.08 21.75
CA LYS A 173 -15.48 -6.80 22.76
C LYS A 173 -14.73 -5.56 22.32
N MET A 174 -14.03 -4.89 23.24
CA MET A 174 -13.30 -3.65 22.96
C MET A 174 -12.46 -3.74 21.67
N LEU A 175 -11.77 -4.86 21.45
CA LEU A 175 -10.97 -5.08 20.25
C LEU A 175 -11.81 -5.13 18.96
N HIS A 176 -13.02 -5.70 19.02
CA HIS A 176 -13.93 -5.73 17.88
C HIS A 176 -14.45 -4.33 17.54
N TYR A 177 -14.81 -3.52 18.56
CA TYR A 177 -15.19 -2.12 18.35
C TYR A 177 -14.04 -1.30 17.78
N TRP A 178 -12.84 -1.45 18.34
CA TRP A 178 -11.65 -0.79 17.84
C TRP A 178 -11.35 -1.19 16.40
N ALA A 179 -11.45 -2.47 16.03
CA ALA A 179 -11.27 -2.89 14.65
C ALA A 179 -12.32 -2.27 13.72
N ALA A 180 -13.60 -2.28 14.11
CA ALA A 180 -14.65 -1.66 13.31
C ALA A 180 -14.42 -0.16 13.11
N ASP A 181 -14.02 0.57 14.16
CA ASP A 181 -13.77 2.02 14.10
C ASP A 181 -12.44 2.36 13.41
N PHE A 182 -11.41 1.54 13.57
CA PHE A 182 -10.09 1.72 12.93
C PHE A 182 -10.18 1.57 11.41
N TYR A 183 -11.00 0.65 10.92
CA TYR A 183 -11.25 0.44 9.49
C TYR A 183 -12.46 1.25 8.96
N ALA A 184 -13.17 1.99 9.82
CA ALA A 184 -14.25 2.88 9.40
C ALA A 184 -13.81 4.16 8.63
N PRO A 185 -12.58 4.70 8.73
CA PRO A 185 -12.19 5.83 7.91
C PRO A 185 -12.29 5.45 6.45
N VAL A 186 -12.86 6.35 5.68
CA VAL A 186 -13.14 6.20 4.26
C VAL A 186 -11.92 5.66 3.51
N LEU A 187 -11.97 4.38 3.14
CA LEU A 187 -10.99 3.79 2.25
C LEU A 187 -11.39 4.18 0.81
N SER A 188 -10.50 4.86 0.11
CA SER A 188 -10.62 4.99 -1.33
C SER A 188 -10.33 3.62 -1.96
N VAL A 189 -11.28 3.04 -2.68
CA VAL A 189 -11.16 1.72 -3.33
C VAL A 189 -11.36 1.87 -4.83
N ALA A 190 -10.47 1.25 -5.59
CA ALA A 190 -10.58 1.06 -7.03
C ALA A 190 -11.58 -0.06 -7.34
N VAL A 191 -12.65 0.25 -8.08
CA VAL A 191 -13.68 -0.71 -8.49
C VAL A 191 -13.74 -0.76 -10.01
N GLU A 192 -13.59 -1.95 -10.60
CA GLU A 192 -13.80 -2.15 -12.04
C GLU A 192 -15.31 -2.16 -12.34
N ASP A 193 -15.75 -1.28 -13.24
CA ASP A 193 -17.10 -1.28 -13.78
C ASP A 193 -17.21 -2.39 -14.84
N GLU A 194 -18.01 -3.41 -14.55
CA GLU A 194 -18.20 -4.57 -15.44
C GLU A 194 -18.73 -4.19 -16.83
N ALA A 195 -19.45 -3.06 -16.95
CA ALA A 195 -20.05 -2.64 -18.22
C ALA A 195 -19.07 -1.93 -19.17
N SER A 196 -18.14 -1.14 -18.63
CA SER A 196 -17.21 -0.33 -19.42
C SER A 196 -15.75 -0.79 -19.33
N GLY A 197 -15.43 -1.65 -18.36
CA GLY A 197 -14.06 -2.03 -17.98
C GLY A 197 -13.26 -0.86 -17.39
N LEU A 198 -13.93 0.23 -16.99
CA LEU A 198 -13.30 1.39 -16.34
C LEU A 198 -13.11 1.11 -14.86
N VAL A 199 -11.95 1.44 -14.32
CA VAL A 199 -11.69 1.37 -12.88
C VAL A 199 -11.97 2.74 -12.27
N CYS A 200 -12.94 2.82 -11.36
CA CYS A 200 -13.38 4.03 -10.69
C CYS A 200 -12.92 4.04 -9.23
N THR A 201 -12.53 5.19 -8.71
CA THR A 201 -12.25 5.37 -7.27
C THR A 201 -13.55 5.67 -6.54
N SER A 202 -13.97 4.77 -5.65
CA SER A 202 -15.10 4.99 -4.74
C SER A 202 -14.61 5.20 -3.31
N LEU A 203 -15.28 6.07 -2.57
CA LEU A 203 -15.13 6.17 -1.12
C LEU A 203 -15.99 5.06 -0.53
N ALA A 204 -15.40 4.13 0.23
CA ALA A 204 -16.12 3.03 0.86
C ALA A 204 -16.31 3.28 2.37
N PRO A 205 -17.31 4.08 2.80
CA PRO A 205 -17.63 4.21 4.21
C PRO A 205 -18.39 3.01 4.79
N ALA A 206 -18.78 2.01 3.98
CA ALA A 206 -19.94 1.16 4.30
C ALA A 206 -19.78 -0.37 4.23
N LEU A 207 -18.57 -0.93 4.20
CA LEU A 207 -18.41 -2.40 4.24
C LEU A 207 -18.50 -3.00 5.66
N LEU A 208 -18.38 -2.19 6.72
CA LEU A 208 -18.52 -2.63 8.11
C LEU A 208 -19.89 -2.36 8.73
N THR A 209 -20.74 -1.52 8.10
CA THR A 209 -22.07 -1.19 8.62
C THR A 209 -23.01 -2.39 8.60
N CYS A 210 -22.85 -3.31 7.64
CA CYS A 210 -23.64 -4.53 7.54
C CYS A 210 -23.34 -5.56 8.64
N CYS A 211 -22.26 -5.37 9.42
CA CYS A 211 -21.90 -6.27 10.53
C CYS A 211 -22.29 -5.72 11.91
N ARG A 212 -22.84 -4.51 12.01
CA ARG A 212 -23.44 -4.04 13.27
C ARG A 212 -24.72 -4.85 13.53
N ALA A 213 -24.75 -5.54 14.66
CA ALA A 213 -25.94 -6.27 15.10
C ALA A 213 -27.14 -5.31 15.24
N PRO A 214 -28.39 -5.76 15.00
CA PRO A 214 -29.57 -4.88 14.97
C PRO A 214 -29.98 -4.24 16.31
N ASP A 215 -29.25 -4.44 17.40
CA ASP A 215 -29.79 -4.25 18.76
C ASP A 215 -29.63 -2.84 19.35
N GLU A 216 -29.07 -1.86 18.62
CA GLU A 216 -28.92 -0.48 19.14
C GLU A 216 -29.85 0.56 18.48
N GLN A 217 -30.82 0.16 17.64
CA GLN A 217 -31.81 1.09 17.09
C GLN A 217 -33.05 1.33 17.97
N ASN A 218 -33.17 0.68 19.14
CA ASN A 218 -34.43 0.68 19.92
C ASN A 218 -34.45 1.57 21.18
N HIS A 219 -33.55 2.54 21.29
CA HIS A 219 -33.60 3.53 22.36
C HIS A 219 -33.52 4.96 21.82
N GLN A 220 -34.52 5.38 21.04
CA GLN A 220 -35.04 6.75 21.08
C GLN A 220 -36.34 6.88 20.27
N ALA A 221 -37.34 7.50 20.92
CA ALA A 221 -38.65 7.94 20.43
C ALA A 221 -39.76 6.87 20.26
N ILE A 222 -40.68 6.81 21.23
CA ILE A 222 -42.08 7.29 21.11
C ILE A 222 -42.74 7.21 22.51
N ASN A 223 -43.15 8.40 23.00
CA ASN A 223 -44.07 8.75 24.10
C ASN A 223 -43.84 8.24 25.52
#